data_AF-A0A3C0DYU6-F1
#
_entry.id   AF-A0A3C0DYU6-F1
#
_cell.length_a   1.000
_cell.length_b   1.000
_cell.length_c   1.000
_cell.angle_alpha   90.00
_cell.angle_beta   90.00
_cell.angle_gamma   90.00
#
_symmetry.space_group_name_H-M   'P 1'
#
loop_
_entity.id
_entity.type
_entity.pdbx_description
1 polymer ?
#
loop_
_entity_poly.entity_id
_entity_poly.type
_entity_poly.pdbx_seq_one_letter_code
_entity_poly.pdbx_strand_id
1 'polypeptide(L)' 'MSIVAHGHGRSLFDHLMAQGVVVDWREPAVIRMAPVPLYNSFEDIARFGKVLEDGLLEHGQG' A
#
# COMPACT_ATOMS: atom_id res chain seq x y z
N MET A 1 1.49 9.78 1.56
CA MET A 1 0.52 9.70 0.45
C MET A 1 -0.73 8.98 0.93
N SER A 2 -1.90 9.35 0.41
CA SER A 2 -3.19 8.70 0.71
C SER A 2 -3.72 8.07 -0.57
N ILE A 3 -4.03 6.77 -0.54
CA ILE A 3 -4.60 6.03 -1.68
C ILE A 3 -6.05 5.70 -1.33
N VAL A 4 -6.98 6.02 -2.22
CA VAL A 4 -8.40 5.68 -2.09
C VAL A 4 -8.60 4.33 -2.78
N ALA A 5 -8.81 3.28 -1.99
CA ALA A 5 -9.01 1.93 -2.48
C ALA A 5 -10.52 1.58 -2.41
N HIS A 6 -11.28 1.97 -3.44
CA HIS A 6 -12.71 1.69 -3.53
C HIS A 6 -12.99 0.17 -3.44
N GLY A 7 -13.67 -0.27 -2.38
CA GLY A 7 -14.22 -1.62 -2.21
C GLY A 7 -13.22 -2.73 -1.85
N HIS A 8 -11.99 -2.67 -2.35
CA HIS A 8 -10.99 -3.75 -2.21
C HIS A 8 -9.80 -3.41 -1.29
N GLY A 9 -9.86 -2.26 -0.61
CA GLY A 9 -8.71 -1.77 0.14
C GLY A 9 -8.25 -2.66 1.30
N ARG A 10 -9.10 -3.53 1.84
CA ARG A 10 -8.69 -4.47 2.89
C ARG A 10 -7.78 -5.58 2.37
N SER A 11 -8.04 -6.11 1.18
CA SER A 11 -7.16 -7.11 0.55
C SER A 11 -5.80 -6.50 0.20
N LEU A 12 -5.81 -5.27 -0.33
CA LEU A 12 -4.59 -4.52 -0.59
C LEU A 12 -3.81 -4.22 0.71
N PHE A 13 -4.52 -3.87 1.80
CA PHE A 13 -3.93 -3.68 3.11
C PHE A 13 -3.25 -4.95 3.62
N ASP A 14 -3.93 -6.09 3.55
CA ASP A 14 -3.39 -7.38 4.00
C ASP A 14 -2.16 -7.79 3.16
N HIS A 15 -2.20 -7.57 1.84
CA HIS A 15 -1.06 -7.80 0.94
C HIS A 15 0.15 -6.92 1.32
N LEU A 16 -0.07 -5.62 1.54
CA LEU A 16 0.98 -4.68 1.93
C LEU A 16 1.61 -5.06 3.28
N MET A 17 0.78 -5.39 4.28
CA MET A 17 1.24 -5.84 5.59
C MET A 17 2.05 -7.15 5.50
N ALA A 18 1.63 -8.11 4.67
CA ALA A 18 2.34 -9.37 4.47
C ALA A 18 3.72 -9.19 3.83
N GLN A 19 3.90 -8.14 3.02
CA GLN A 19 5.19 -7.78 2.42
C GLN A 19 6.07 -6.93 3.34
N GLY A 20 5.64 -6.68 4.58
CA GLY A 20 6.35 -5.87 5.57
C GLY A 20 6.17 -4.36 5.39
N VAL A 21 5.21 -3.93 4.57
CA VAL A 21 4.87 -2.53 4.37
C VAL A 21 3.85 -2.11 5.44
N VAL A 22 4.29 -1.29 6.39
CA VAL A 22 3.41 -0.76 7.44
C VAL A 22 2.56 0.37 6.87
N VAL A 23 1.24 0.16 6.81
CA VAL A 23 0.26 1.13 6.32
C VAL A 23 -0.86 1.34 7.35
N ASP A 24 -1.49 2.51 7.31
CA ASP A 24 -2.62 2.86 8.18
C ASP A 24 -3.93 2.77 7.40
N TRP A 25 -4.87 1.95 7.87
CA TRP A 25 -6.20 1.79 7.27
C TRP A 25 -7.20 2.76 7.91
N ARG A 26 -7.94 3.50 7.09
CA ARG A 26 -9.04 4.36 7.52
C ARG A 26 -10.31 4.10 6.72
N GLU A 27 -11.41 3.96 7.44
CA GLU A 27 -12.73 3.86 6.81
C GLU A 27 -13.08 5.12 6.01
N PRO A 28 -13.83 4.99 4.90
CA PRO A 28 -14.38 3.72 4.37
C PRO A 28 -13.43 2.94 3.44
N ALA A 29 -12.26 3.48 3.03
CA ALA A 29 -11.40 2.83 2.02
C ALA A 29 -10.03 3.51 1.82
N VAL A 30 -9.49 4.20 2.83
CA VAL A 30 -8.29 5.02 2.67
C VAL A 30 -7.09 4.31 3.29
N ILE A 31 -6.08 4.01 2.48
CA ILE A 31 -4.77 3.56 2.95
C ILE A 31 -3.84 4.78 3.02
N ARG A 32 -3.30 5.04 4.21
CA ARG A 32 -2.29 6.08 4.44
C ARG A 32 -0.93 5.45 4.57
N MET A 33 0.03 6.01 3.82
CA MET A 33 1.45 5.70 3.97
C MET A 33 2.22 6.99 4.19
N ALA A 34 3.22 6.95 5.07
CA ALA A 34 4.20 8.03 5.21
C ALA A 34 5.58 7.44 4.89
N PRO A 35 6.13 7.67 3.67
CA PRO A 35 7.53 7.37 3.43
C PRO A 35 8.35 8.34 4.28
N VAL A 36 8.89 7.87 5.39
CA VAL A 36 9.73 8.69 6.25
C VAL A 36 11.15 8.64 5.66
N PRO A 37 11.69 9.76 5.13
CA PRO A 37 12.99 9.77 4.47
C PRO A 37 14.15 9.35 5.39
N LEU A 38 13.91 9.39 6.70
CA LEU A 38 14.88 9.00 7.73
C LEU A 38 15.03 7.47 7.88
N TYR A 39 14.06 6.68 7.41
CA TYR A 39 14.00 5.22 7.63
C TYR A 39 13.82 4.41 6.34
N ASN A 40 13.65 5.05 5.18
CA ASN A 40 13.44 4.37 3.90
C ASN A 40 14.54 4.74 2.91
N SER A 41 15.23 3.75 2.37
CA SER A 41 16.16 3.94 1.25
C SER A 41 15.38 4.16 -0.05
N PHE A 42 16.03 4.70 -1.09
CA PHE A 42 15.44 4.76 -2.43
C PHE A 42 14.99 3.38 -2.94
N GLU A 43 15.71 2.33 -2.54
CA GLU A 43 15.38 0.95 -2.84
C GLU A 43 14.06 0.49 -2.17
N ASP A 44 13.81 0.90 -0.92
CA ASP A 44 12.57 0.58 -0.21
C ASP A 44 11.36 1.24 -0.88
N ILE A 45 11.53 2.47 -1.38
CA ILE A 45 10.49 3.19 -2.12
C ILE A 45 10.23 2.51 -3.48
N ALA A 46 11.28 2.07 -4.18
CA ALA A 46 11.14 1.36 -5.44
C ALA A 46 10.47 -0.03 -5.24
N ARG A 47 10.86 -0.76 -4.20
CA ARG A 47 10.24 -2.02 -3.80
C ARG A 47 8.77 -1.82 -3.43
N PHE A 48 8.46 -0.79 -2.66
CA PHE A 48 7.09 -0.42 -2.34
C PHE A 48 6.25 -0.15 -3.59
N GLY A 49 6.78 0.63 -4.54
CA GLY A 49 6.08 0.92 -5.80
C GLY A 49 5.70 -0.35 -6.56
N LYS A 50 6.61 -1.33 -6.59
CA LYS A 50 6.36 -2.63 -7.23
C LYS A 50 5.31 -3.47 -6.50
N VAL A 51 5.40 -3.55 -5.17
CA VAL A 51 4.38 -4.26 -4.35
C VAL A 51 3.01 -3.60 -4.49
N LEU A 52 2.95 -2.27 -4.56
CA LEU A 52 1.71 -1.55 -4.78
C LEU A 52 1.12 -1.84 -6.17
N GLU A 53 1.95 -1.84 -7.21
CA GLU A 53 1.54 -2.19 -8.58
C GLU A 53 1.00 -3.62 -8.64
N ASP A 54 1.72 -4.59 -8.08
CA ASP A 54 1.30 -6.00 -8.02
C ASP A 54 -0.04 -6.14 -7.26
N GLY A 55 -0.17 -5.52 -6.09
CA GLY A 55 -1.42 -5.55 -5.31
C GLY A 55 -2.60 -4.85 -5.99
N LEU A 56 -2.34 -3.81 -6.80
CA LEU A 56 -3.38 -3.16 -7.62
C LEU A 56 -3.77 -4.01 -8.84
N LEU A 57 -2.85 -4.76 -9.44
CA LEU A 57 -3.16 -5.67 -10.54
C LEU A 57 -3.95 -6.90 -10.04
N GLU A 58 -3.57 -7.45 -8.88
CA GLU A 58 -4.22 -8.60 -8.26
C GLU A 58 -5.61 -8.29 -7.67
N HIS A 59 -5.84 -7.05 -7.21
CA HIS A 59 -7.06 -6.67 -6.49
C HIS A 59 -7.83 -5.48 -7.08
N GLY A 60 -7.38 -4.90 -8.20
CA GLY A 60 -7.98 -3.72 -8.85
C GLY A 60 -8.84 -4.01 -10.08
N GLN A 61 -9.08 -5.28 -10.43
CA GLN A 61 -10.10 -5.67 -11.43
C GLN A 61 -11.33 -6.28 -10.74
N GLY A 62 -12.22 -5.39 -10.27
CA GLY A 62 -13.54 -5.72 -9.73
C GLY A 62 -14.39 -4.47 -9.61
#